data_AF-A0A7J6F866-F1
#
_entry.id   AF-A0A7J6F866-F1
#
_cell.length_a   1.000
_cell.length_b   1.000
_cell.length_c   1.000
_cell.angle_alpha   90.00
_cell.angle_beta   90.00
_cell.angle_gamma   90.00
#
_symmetry.space_group_name_H-M   'P 1'
#
loop_
_entity.id
_entity.type
_entity.pdbx_description
1 polymer ?
#
loop_
_entity_poly.entity_id
_entity_poly.type
_entity_poly.pdbx_seq_one_letter_code
_entity_poly.pdbx_strand_id
1 'polypeptide(L)'
;MEWIHSLLNIAFPPIIIFLHFLILPIYIPFKFLQSIKTSITTQQNVARKVVLITGQLAYEYARRGAFLALVGVRDNLEEVTTTGRKLEYPGVISIVADVSKLQD
;
A
#
# COMPACT_ATOMS: atom_id res chain seq x y z
N MET A 1 -41.30 -28.69 -26.43
CA MET A 1 -40.49 -27.51 -26.04
C MET A 1 -40.60 -27.22 -24.54
N GLU A 2 -41.79 -27.23 -23.92
CA GLU A 2 -41.95 -26.89 -22.49
C GLU A 2 -41.27 -27.85 -21.51
N TRP A 3 -41.21 -29.14 -21.84
CA TRP A 3 -40.53 -30.16 -21.02
C TRP A 3 -39.03 -29.92 -20.89
N ILE A 4 -38.39 -29.40 -21.95
CA ILE A 4 -36.97 -29.07 -21.93
C ILE A 4 -36.74 -27.88 -20.99
N HIS A 5 -37.58 -26.85 -21.06
CA HIS A 5 -37.48 -25.69 -20.17
C HIS A 5 -37.68 -26.06 -18.70
N SER A 6 -38.65 -26.92 -18.40
CA SER A 6 -38.91 -27.38 -17.03
C SER A 6 -37.73 -28.21 -16.47
N LEU A 7 -37.19 -29.12 -17.28
CA LEU A 7 -36.03 -29.95 -16.92
C LEU A 7 -34.78 -29.09 -16.74
N LEU A 8 -34.58 -28.10 -17.61
CA LEU A 8 -33.50 -27.11 -17.52
C LEU A 8 -33.58 -26.33 -16.21
N ASN A 9 -34.78 -25.85 -15.84
CA ASN A 9 -34.96 -25.01 -14.65
C ASN A 9 -34.77 -25.78 -13.33
N ILE A 10 -34.98 -27.10 -13.35
CA ILE A 10 -34.68 -28.00 -12.23
C ILE A 10 -33.19 -28.34 -12.15
N ALA A 11 -32.54 -28.57 -13.30
CA ALA A 11 -31.14 -29.00 -13.35
C ALA A 11 -30.15 -27.83 -13.22
N PHE A 12 -30.47 -26.63 -13.71
CA PHE A 12 -29.57 -25.49 -13.70
C PHE A 12 -29.18 -25.01 -12.29
N PRO A 13 -30.11 -24.81 -11.35
CA PRO A 13 -29.77 -24.35 -10.01
C PRO A 13 -28.72 -25.22 -9.30
N PRO A 14 -28.84 -26.57 -9.22
CA PRO A 14 -27.82 -27.39 -8.57
C PRO A 14 -26.49 -27.39 -9.34
N ILE A 15 -26.51 -27.34 -10.68
CA ILE A 15 -25.29 -27.26 -11.49
C ILE A 15 -24.53 -25.96 -11.20
N ILE A 16 -25.23 -24.82 -11.17
CA ILE A 16 -24.63 -23.52 -10.89
C ILE A 16 -24.04 -23.47 -9.48
N ILE A 17 -24.76 -24.02 -8.49
CA ILE A 17 -24.30 -24.09 -7.10
C ILE A 17 -23.04 -24.96 -7.01
N PHE A 18 -23.05 -26.14 -7.63
CA PHE A 18 -21.89 -27.03 -7.67
C PHE A 18 -20.67 -26.36 -8.32
N LEU A 19 -20.89 -25.68 -9.45
CA LEU A 19 -19.82 -24.97 -10.15
C LEU A 19 -19.28 -23.81 -9.31
N HIS A 20 -20.16 -23.08 -8.59
CA HIS A 20 -19.74 -22.04 -7.63
C HIS A 20 -18.87 -22.63 -6.54
N PHE A 21 -19.28 -23.73 -5.92
CA PHE A 21 -18.51 -24.42 -4.88
C PHE A 21 -17.16 -24.94 -5.38
N LEU A 22 -17.04 -25.27 -6.67
CA LEU A 22 -15.78 -25.71 -7.27
C LEU A 22 -14.86 -24.52 -7.63
N ILE A 23 -15.42 -23.44 -8.17
CA ILE A 23 -14.65 -22.28 -8.66
C ILE A 23 -14.18 -21.40 -7.50
N LEU A 24 -15.01 -21.13 -6.50
CA LEU A 24 -14.69 -20.27 -5.35
C LEU A 24 -13.38 -20.64 -4.63
N PRO A 25 -13.16 -21.90 -4.22
CA PRO A 25 -11.95 -22.28 -3.49
C PRO A 25 -10.69 -22.16 -4.34
N ILE A 26 -10.80 -22.16 -5.68
CA ILE A 26 -9.69 -21.94 -6.60
C ILE A 26 -9.46 -20.44 -6.83
N TYR A 27 -10.55 -19.67 -6.93
CA TYR A 27 -10.50 -18.24 -7.24
C TYR A 27 -9.96 -17.39 -6.07
N ILE A 28 -10.40 -17.66 -4.84
CA ILE A 28 -9.97 -16.90 -3.65
C ILE A 28 -8.43 -16.90 -3.49
N PRO A 29 -7.72 -18.04 -3.46
CA PRO A 29 -6.26 -18.04 -3.29
C PRO A 29 -5.55 -17.40 -4.49
N PHE A 30 -6.06 -17.59 -5.71
CA PHE A 30 -5.51 -16.95 -6.91
C PHE A 30 -5.59 -15.41 -6.82
N LYS A 31 -6.73 -14.87 -6.38
CA LYS A 31 -6.90 -13.42 -6.17
C LYS A 31 -6.02 -12.91 -5.03
N PHE A 32 -5.88 -13.69 -3.96
CA PHE A 32 -4.99 -13.36 -2.84
C PHE A 32 -3.53 -13.28 -3.28
N LEU A 33 -3.05 -14.25 -4.08
CA LEU A 33 -1.72 -14.24 -4.68
C LEU A 33 -1.51 -13.01 -5.58
N GLN A 34 -2.50 -12.65 -6.38
CA GLN A 34 -2.43 -11.42 -7.19
C GLN A 34 -2.35 -10.17 -6.31
N SER A 35 -3.13 -10.09 -5.23
CA SER A 35 -3.09 -8.97 -4.29
C SER A 35 -1.73 -8.84 -3.59
N ILE A 36 -1.08 -9.95 -3.26
CA ILE A 36 0.27 -9.94 -2.71
C ILE A 36 1.26 -9.43 -3.77
N LYS A 37 1.18 -9.94 -5.01
CA LYS A 37 2.05 -9.49 -6.11
C LYS A 37 1.90 -8.00 -6.39
N THR A 38 0.67 -7.48 -6.44
CA THR A 38 0.42 -6.05 -6.63
C THR A 38 0.87 -5.26 -5.42
N SER A 39 0.70 -5.74 -4.18
CA SER A 39 1.21 -5.05 -2.99
C SER A 39 2.74 -4.92 -3.00
N ILE A 40 3.46 -5.98 -3.36
CA ILE A 40 4.93 -5.96 -3.47
C ILE A 40 5.39 -5.08 -4.63
N THR A 41 4.72 -5.15 -5.78
CA THR A 41 5.09 -4.38 -6.99
C THR A 41 4.70 -2.90 -6.90
N THR A 42 3.57 -2.61 -6.24
CA THR A 42 3.03 -1.26 -6.00
C THR A 42 3.59 -0.67 -4.71
N GLN A 43 4.51 -1.36 -4.03
CA GLN A 43 5.41 -0.74 -3.07
C GLN A 43 6.21 0.29 -3.86
N GLN A 44 5.63 1.49 -3.95
CA GLN A 44 6.03 2.56 -4.84
C GLN A 44 7.53 2.71 -4.68
N ASN A 45 8.29 2.44 -5.74
CA ASN A 45 9.74 2.46 -5.68
C ASN A 45 10.17 3.92 -5.43
N VAL A 46 10.25 4.25 -4.16
CA VAL A 46 10.76 5.50 -3.61
C VAL A 46 12.25 5.38 -3.34
N ALA A 47 12.84 4.18 -3.53
CA ALA A 47 14.27 4.00 -3.44
C ALA A 47 14.95 4.97 -4.40
N ARG A 48 15.84 5.82 -3.84
CA ARG A 48 16.59 6.87 -4.57
C ARG A 48 15.77 8.07 -5.05
N LYS A 49 14.51 8.21 -4.66
CA LYS A 49 13.72 9.44 -4.91
C LYS A 49 13.88 10.39 -3.72
N VAL A 50 13.97 11.69 -4.01
CA VAL A 50 13.94 12.74 -2.99
C VAL A 50 12.48 13.11 -2.73
N VAL A 51 12.00 12.89 -1.51
CA VAL A 51 10.63 13.21 -1.11
C VAL A 51 10.68 14.23 0.03
N LEU A 52 10.01 15.36 -0.16
CA LEU A 52 9.78 16.38 0.86
C LEU A 52 8.56 15.96 1.68
N ILE A 53 8.75 15.63 2.96
CA ILE A 53 7.66 15.17 3.83
C ILE A 53 7.67 15.97 5.12
N THR A 54 6.50 16.47 5.51
CA THR A 54 6.24 17.08 6.81
C THR A 54 5.56 16.06 7.74
N GLY A 55 6.05 15.92 8.97
CA GLY A 55 5.43 15.06 10.00
C GLY A 55 5.76 13.55 9.93
N GLN A 56 4.94 12.75 10.62
CA GLN A 56 5.22 11.34 10.96
C GLN A 56 5.29 10.38 9.76
N LEU A 57 4.75 10.77 8.60
CA LEU A 57 4.77 9.93 7.40
C LEU A 57 6.20 9.72 6.86
N ALA A 58 7.15 10.57 7.23
CA ALA A 58 8.54 10.45 6.82
C ALA A 58 9.19 9.13 7.25
N TYR A 59 8.77 8.56 8.39
CA TYR A 59 9.29 7.28 8.88
C TYR A 59 8.98 6.11 7.93
N GLU A 60 7.73 6.05 7.44
CA GLU A 60 7.30 4.99 6.53
C GLU A 60 7.99 5.08 5.16
N TYR A 61 8.35 6.29 4.72
CA TYR A 61 9.13 6.49 3.50
C TYR A 61 10.63 6.20 3.70
N ALA A 62 11.17 6.46 4.90
CA ALA A 62 12.55 6.15 5.26
C ALA A 62 12.78 4.63 5.21
N ARG A 63 11.86 3.86 5.80
CA ARG A 63 11.91 2.39 5.81
C ARG A 63 11.82 1.79 4.40
N ARG A 64 11.31 2.55 3.42
CA ARG A 64 11.22 2.16 2.01
C ARG A 64 12.43 2.61 1.17
N GLY A 65 13.45 3.23 1.79
CA GLY A 65 14.69 3.63 1.13
C GLY A 65 14.61 4.95 0.35
N ALA A 66 13.66 5.83 0.67
CA ALA A 66 13.59 7.16 0.08
C ALA A 66 14.68 8.08 0.65
N PHE A 67 15.26 8.96 -0.18
CA PHE A 67 16.01 10.10 0.34
C PHE A 67 14.99 11.15 0.83
N LEU A 68 15.11 11.54 2.08
CA LEU A 68 14.12 12.36 2.75
C LEU A 68 14.70 13.74 3.04
N ALA A 69 13.98 14.77 2.57
CA ALA A 69 14.12 16.11 3.10
C ALA A 69 12.99 16.31 4.12
N LEU A 70 13.34 16.27 5.41
CA LEU A 70 12.42 16.51 6.50
C LEU A 70 12.30 18.02 6.71
N VAL A 71 11.10 18.57 6.56
CA VAL A 71 10.82 19.97 6.90
C VAL A 71 9.93 20.04 8.13
N GLY A 72 10.37 20.78 9.14
CA GLY A 72 9.61 20.98 10.37
C GLY A 72 10.17 22.05 11.29
N VAL A 73 9.38 22.41 12.29
CA VAL A 73 9.77 23.33 13.36
C VAL A 73 10.76 22.64 14.29
N ARG A 74 11.76 23.40 14.77
CA ARG A 74 12.99 22.90 15.43
C ARG A 74 12.76 21.80 16.48
N ASP A 75 11.77 21.97 17.35
CA ASP A 75 11.51 21.05 18.46
C ASP A 75 10.98 19.67 18.00
N ASN A 76 10.14 19.63 16.96
CA ASN A 76 9.63 18.37 16.40
C ASN A 76 10.61 17.72 15.41
N LEU A 77 11.54 18.50 14.85
CA LEU A 77 12.48 18.00 13.85
C LEU A 77 13.55 17.11 14.48
N GLU A 78 13.98 17.42 15.71
CA GLU A 78 14.99 16.65 16.43
C GLU A 78 14.50 15.23 16.77
N GLU A 79 13.23 15.08 17.16
CA GLU A 79 12.62 13.78 17.45
C GLU A 79 12.53 12.88 16.19
N VAL A 80 12.07 13.45 15.08
CA VAL A 80 11.91 12.72 13.80
C VAL A 80 13.26 12.39 13.17
N THR A 81 14.25 13.28 13.26
CA THR A 81 15.61 13.04 12.75
C THR A 81 16.36 12.01 13.59
N THR A 82 16.20 12.02 14.92
CA THR A 82 16.79 11.00 15.80
C THR A 82 16.22 9.63 15.48
N THR A 83 14.90 9.55 15.26
CA THR A 83 14.23 8.30 14.85
C THR A 83 14.69 7.84 13.46
N GLY A 84 14.88 8.76 12.51
CA GLY A 84 15.41 8.45 11.18
C GLY A 84 16.86 7.97 11.20
N ARG A 85 17.73 8.55 12.05
CA ARG A 85 19.13 8.10 12.21
C ARG A 85 19.23 6.71 12.85
N LYS A 86 18.31 6.35 13.76
CA LYS A 86 18.25 5.00 14.36
C LYS A 86 17.98 3.91 13.32
N LEU A 87 17.42 4.26 12.16
CA LEU A 87 17.18 3.33 11.05
C LEU A 87 18.42 3.08 10.17
N GLU A 88 19.62 3.55 10.58
CA GLU A 88 20.89 3.41 9.85
C GLU A 88 20.82 3.88 8.39
N TYR A 89 19.87 4.76 8.06
CA TYR A 89 19.64 5.22 6.69
C TYR A 89 20.31 6.59 6.45
N PRO A 90 21.39 6.67 5.65
CA PRO A 90 22.20 7.88 5.45
C PRO A 90 21.54 8.97 4.59
N GLY A 91 20.32 8.74 4.08
CA GLY A 91 19.65 9.62 3.12
C GLY A 91 18.66 10.63 3.71
N VAL A 92 18.75 10.97 5.00
CA VAL A 92 17.82 11.91 5.66
C VAL A 92 18.52 13.25 5.92
N ILE A 93 18.05 14.30 5.25
CA ILE A 93 18.46 15.70 5.48
C ILE A 93 17.32 16.42 6.18
N SER A 94 17.63 17.13 7.27
CA SER A 94 16.66 17.94 8.01
C SER A 94 16.80 19.40 7.67
N ILE A 95 15.72 20.00 7.19
CA ILE A 95 15.61 21.42 6.88
C ILE A 95 14.65 22.01 7.91
N VAL A 96 15.13 22.95 8.72
CA VAL A 96 14.26 23.69 9.64
C VAL A 96 13.50 24.72 8.82
N ALA A 97 12.19 24.59 8.71
CA ALA A 97 11.32 25.60 8.10
C ALA A 97 9.94 25.54 8.76
N ASP A 98 9.36 26.70 9.05
CA ASP A 98 7.99 26.80 9.56
C ASP A 98 7.04 26.98 8.38
N VAL A 99 6.45 25.88 7.91
CA VAL A 99 5.47 25.90 6.80
C VAL A 99 4.18 26.67 7.12
N SER A 100 4.00 27.13 8.37
CA SER A 100 2.90 28.04 8.75
C SER A 100 3.19 29.48 8.35
N LYS A 101 4.46 29.83 8.07
CA LYS A 101 4.90 31.14 7.64
C LYS A 101 5.23 31.09 6.15
N LEU A 102 4.55 31.90 5.36
CA LEU A 102 4.78 32.03 3.92
C LEU A 102 6.16 32.63 3.56
N GLN A 103 6.95 33.08 4.54
CA GLN A 103 8.22 33.78 4.34
C GLN A 103 9.45 32.88 4.54
N ASP A 104 9.26 31.61 4.89
CA ASP A 104 10.32 30.60 5.02
C ASP A 104 10.45 29.73 3.76
#